data_AF-A0A1M3KQV2-F1
#
_entry.id   AF-A0A1M3KQV2-F1
#
_cell.length_a   1.000
_cell.length_b   1.000
_cell.length_c   1.000
_cell.angle_alpha   90.00
_cell.angle_beta   90.00
_cell.angle_gamma   90.00
#
_symmetry.space_group_name_H-M   'P 1'
#
loop_
_entity.id
_entity.type
_entity.pdbx_description
1 polymer ?
#
loop_
_entity_poly.entity_id
_entity_poly.type
_entity_poly.pdbx_seq_one_letter_code
_entity_poly.pdbx_strand_id
1 'polypeptide(L)'
;MLKNIPPILSPDLLHALRAMGHGDEIVIVDANYPAESAGPPVIRLDGLLATDVADAVLSLLPLDDFVEEQAFAMEVVGNPRKREQTHKEFDKLVRKYEPAMKLALLERYEFYERASQAFVIVQTGERRLYGNILLKKGVIRPA
;
A
#
# COMPACT_ATOMS: atom_id res chain seq x y z
N MET A 1 14.76 -6.13 15.54
CA MET A 1 13.96 -7.28 15.08
C MET A 1 13.14 -7.84 16.23
N LEU A 2 11.96 -8.38 15.93
CA LEU A 2 11.03 -8.97 16.90
C LEU A 2 10.59 -10.35 16.39
N LYS A 3 10.09 -11.21 17.29
CA LYS A 3 9.57 -12.53 16.90
C LYS A 3 8.30 -12.35 16.06
N ASN A 4 8.20 -13.08 14.95
CA ASN A 4 7.02 -13.11 14.06
C ASN A 4 6.64 -11.78 13.39
N ILE A 5 7.52 -10.77 13.42
CA ILE A 5 7.31 -9.49 12.73
C ILE A 5 8.37 -9.38 11.62
N PRO A 6 7.98 -9.13 10.36
CA PRO A 6 8.93 -8.97 9.26
C PRO A 6 9.99 -7.91 9.59
N PRO A 7 11.30 -8.23 9.49
CA PRO A 7 12.37 -7.34 9.95
C PRO A 7 12.53 -6.09 9.09
N ILE A 8 11.92 -6.05 7.90
CA ILE A 8 11.91 -4.89 7.00
C ILE A 8 10.95 -3.79 7.45
N LEU A 9 10.03 -4.09 8.38
CA LEU A 9 9.17 -3.08 8.98
C LEU A 9 9.99 -2.28 9.99
N SER A 10 10.37 -1.06 9.61
CA SER A 10 11.10 -0.14 10.48
C SER A 10 10.29 0.19 11.75
N PRO A 11 10.93 0.65 12.84
CA PRO A 11 10.21 1.08 14.04
C PRO A 11 9.12 2.12 13.74
N ASP A 12 9.40 3.09 12.88
CA ASP A 12 8.46 4.13 12.50
C ASP A 12 7.28 3.59 11.68
N LEU A 13 7.52 2.62 10.79
CA LEU A 13 6.45 1.98 10.03
C LEU A 13 5.55 1.15 10.95
N LEU A 14 6.12 0.39 11.89
CA LEU A 14 5.34 -0.35 12.89
C LEU A 14 4.50 0.59 13.76
N HIS A 15 5.06 1.73 14.16
CA HIS A 15 4.32 2.76 14.88
C HIS A 15 3.15 3.30 14.04
N ALA A 16 3.40 3.68 12.78
CA ALA A 16 2.35 4.18 11.88
C ALA A 16 1.22 3.15 11.69
N LEU A 17 1.55 1.90 11.34
CA LEU A 17 0.57 0.82 11.16
C LEU A 17 -0.29 0.61 12.43
N ARG A 18 0.32 0.71 13.62
CA ARG A 18 -0.39 0.53 14.89
C ARG A 18 -1.22 1.75 15.29
N ALA A 19 -0.79 2.96 14.90
CA ALA A 19 -1.46 4.22 15.19
C ALA A 19 -2.67 4.49 14.29
N MET A 20 -2.63 4.02 13.04
CA MET A 20 -3.75 4.14 12.10
C MET A 20 -5.07 3.61 12.70
N GLY A 21 -6.16 4.34 12.51
CA GLY A 21 -7.53 3.93 12.79
C GLY A 21 -8.16 3.12 11.64
N HIS A 22 -9.38 2.64 11.85
CA HIS A 22 -10.17 2.06 10.77
C HIS A 22 -10.52 3.15 9.75
N GLY A 23 -10.28 2.86 8.47
CA GLY A 23 -10.51 3.77 7.36
C GLY A 23 -9.29 4.61 6.99
N ASP A 24 -8.26 4.67 7.83
CA ASP A 24 -6.98 5.30 7.46
C ASP A 24 -6.30 4.54 6.33
N GLU A 25 -5.56 5.28 5.50
CA GLU A 25 -4.92 4.74 4.31
C GLU A 25 -3.40 4.89 4.43
N ILE A 26 -2.68 3.87 3.98
CA ILE A 26 -1.22 3.88 3.80
C ILE A 26 -0.92 3.69 2.33
N VAL A 27 0.05 4.45 1.80
CA VAL A 27 0.49 4.30 0.40
C VAL A 27 1.92 3.82 0.39
N ILE A 28 2.20 2.72 -0.31
CA ILE A 28 3.54 2.24 -0.60
C ILE A 28 3.83 2.63 -2.03
N VAL A 29 4.88 3.41 -2.24
CA VAL A 29 5.17 4.04 -3.53
C VAL A 29 6.52 3.65 -4.09
N ASP A 30 6.60 3.69 -5.42
CA ASP A 30 7.83 3.45 -6.16
C ASP A 30 8.81 4.63 -6.06
N ALA A 31 10.01 4.44 -6.60
CA ALA A 31 11.09 5.42 -6.51
C ALA A 31 10.81 6.70 -7.33
N ASN A 32 9.81 6.72 -8.22
CA ASN A 32 9.47 7.87 -9.06
C ASN A 32 8.27 8.67 -8.52
N TYR A 33 7.52 8.11 -7.57
CA TYR A 33 6.39 8.82 -6.97
C TYR A 33 6.87 10.06 -6.18
N PRO A 34 6.19 11.21 -6.32
CA PRO A 34 6.60 12.47 -5.67
C PRO A 34 6.17 12.54 -4.19
N ALA A 35 6.66 11.60 -3.35
CA ALA A 35 6.20 11.42 -1.97
C ALA A 35 6.39 12.67 -1.09
N GLU A 36 7.57 13.29 -1.14
CA GLU A 36 7.92 14.46 -0.31
C GLU A 36 7.02 15.68 -0.56
N SER A 37 6.45 15.80 -1.76
CA SER A 37 5.54 16.89 -2.11
C SER A 37 4.05 16.49 -2.06
N ALA A 38 3.74 15.25 -1.69
CA ALA A 38 2.36 14.74 -1.71
C ALA A 38 1.54 15.19 -0.49
N GLY A 39 2.18 15.56 0.62
CA GLY A 39 1.53 16.10 1.82
C GLY A 39 1.71 15.25 3.09
N PRO A 40 1.40 13.94 3.08
CA PRO A 40 1.55 13.09 4.26
C PRO A 40 3.00 12.91 4.70
N PRO A 41 3.24 12.51 5.96
CA PRO A 41 4.55 12.07 6.42
C PRO A 41 5.11 10.95 5.54
N VAL A 42 6.41 10.99 5.26
CA VAL A 42 7.11 10.01 4.43
C VAL A 42 8.02 9.14 5.29
N ILE A 43 7.89 7.81 5.14
CA ILE A 43 8.82 6.82 5.69
C ILE A 43 9.63 6.25 4.54
N ARG A 44 10.97 6.34 4.64
CA ARG A 44 11.90 5.91 3.60
C ARG A 44 12.35 4.48 3.84
N LEU A 45 12.08 3.58 2.89
CA LEU A 45 12.57 2.20 2.87
C LEU A 45 13.32 1.95 1.55
N ASP A 46 14.37 2.73 1.35
CA ASP A 46 15.22 2.64 0.16
C ASP A 46 15.78 1.24 -0.06
N GLY A 47 15.90 0.86 -1.33
CA GLY A 47 16.47 -0.43 -1.73
C GLY A 47 15.54 -1.64 -1.57
N LEU A 48 14.37 -1.47 -0.96
CA LEU A 48 13.34 -2.51 -0.90
C LEU A 48 12.37 -2.41 -2.08
N LEU A 49 11.84 -3.56 -2.52
CA LEU A 49 10.76 -3.61 -3.49
C LEU A 49 9.43 -3.27 -2.83
N ALA A 50 8.56 -2.57 -3.56
CA ALA A 50 7.23 -2.22 -3.07
C ALA A 50 6.39 -3.47 -2.78
N THR A 51 6.60 -4.56 -3.51
CA THR A 51 5.95 -5.85 -3.27
C THR A 51 6.39 -6.51 -1.98
N ASP A 52 7.67 -6.39 -1.60
CA ASP A 52 8.18 -6.97 -0.35
C ASP A 52 7.64 -6.17 0.85
N VAL A 53 7.61 -4.84 0.73
CA VAL A 53 7.00 -3.96 1.74
C VAL A 53 5.51 -4.23 1.86
N ALA A 54 4.78 -4.41 0.74
CA ALA A 54 3.36 -4.74 0.75
C ALA A 54 3.06 -6.10 1.40
N ASP A 55 3.85 -7.14 1.11
CA ASP A 55 3.73 -8.45 1.77
C ASP A 55 3.92 -8.34 3.30
N ALA A 56 4.93 -7.57 3.72
CA ALA A 56 5.18 -7.35 5.14
C ALA A 56 4.08 -6.53 5.82
N VAL A 57 3.58 -5.46 5.18
CA VAL A 57 2.47 -4.64 5.70
C VAL A 57 1.20 -5.46 5.82
N LEU A 58 0.80 -6.19 4.78
CA LEU A 58 -0.41 -7.02 4.76
C LEU A 58 -0.35 -8.20 5.75
N SER A 59 0.84 -8.63 6.17
CA SER A 59 0.98 -9.61 7.24
C SER A 59 0.48 -9.14 8.62
N LEU A 60 0.33 -7.82 8.81
CA LEU A 60 -0.10 -7.22 10.08
C LEU A 60 -1.35 -6.33 9.93
N LEU A 61 -1.56 -5.72 8.76
CA LEU A 61 -2.61 -4.73 8.52
C LEU A 61 -3.88 -5.43 7.99
N PRO A 62 -4.99 -5.46 8.76
CA PRO A 62 -6.27 -5.92 8.21
C PRO A 62 -6.76 -4.93 7.16
N LEU A 63 -7.35 -5.42 6.08
CA LEU A 63 -7.97 -4.55 5.08
C LEU A 63 -9.45 -4.31 5.37
N ASP A 64 -9.94 -3.16 4.92
CA ASP A 64 -11.30 -2.69 5.17
C ASP A 64 -12.37 -3.53 4.45
N ASP A 65 -13.22 -4.23 5.21
CA ASP A 65 -14.34 -5.05 4.71
C ASP A 65 -15.70 -4.30 4.70
N PHE A 66 -15.72 -3.00 5.03
CA PHE A 66 -16.91 -2.14 5.00
C PHE A 66 -17.06 -1.35 3.68
N VAL A 67 -16.10 -1.50 2.77
CA VAL A 67 -16.07 -0.84 1.45
C VAL A 67 -15.99 -1.87 0.33
N GLU A 68 -16.37 -1.48 -0.88
CA GLU A 68 -16.27 -2.37 -2.05
C GLU A 68 -14.81 -2.60 -2.49
N GLU A 69 -13.97 -1.59 -2.31
CA GLU A 69 -12.56 -1.59 -2.70
C GLU A 69 -11.68 -0.92 -1.64
N GLN A 70 -10.56 -1.56 -1.31
CA GLN A 70 -9.71 -1.25 -0.15
C GLN A 70 -8.22 -1.36 -0.46
N ALA A 71 -7.89 -1.87 -1.65
CA ALA A 71 -6.52 -1.95 -2.15
C ALA A 71 -6.51 -1.44 -3.60
N PHE A 72 -5.67 -0.44 -3.87
CA PHE A 72 -5.67 0.28 -5.14
C PHE A 72 -4.25 0.40 -5.69
N ALA A 73 -4.06 0.09 -6.96
CA ALA A 73 -2.88 0.51 -7.70
C ALA A 73 -3.26 1.58 -8.73
N MET A 74 -2.28 2.17 -9.38
CA MET A 74 -2.50 3.20 -10.40
C MET A 74 -2.73 2.56 -11.78
N GLU A 75 -3.71 3.05 -12.53
CA GLU A 75 -3.93 2.67 -13.92
C GLU A 75 -2.73 3.03 -14.81
N VAL A 76 -2.51 2.24 -15.86
CA VAL A 76 -1.56 2.62 -16.90
C VAL A 76 -2.13 3.79 -17.69
N VAL A 77 -1.39 4.90 -17.75
CA VAL A 77 -1.82 6.12 -18.44
C VAL A 77 -2.15 5.80 -19.90
N GLY A 78 -3.36 6.15 -20.33
CA GLY A 78 -3.86 5.89 -21.69
C GLY A 78 -4.28 4.44 -21.95
N ASN A 79 -4.19 3.53 -20.97
CA ASN A 79 -4.69 2.16 -21.09
C ASN A 79 -5.15 1.57 -19.74
N PRO A 80 -6.34 1.98 -19.24
CA PRO A 80 -6.93 1.52 -17.98
C PRO A 80 -7.04 -0.01 -17.84
N ARG A 81 -7.17 -0.74 -18.96
CA ARG A 81 -7.33 -2.20 -18.97
C ARG A 81 -5.99 -2.95 -18.88
N LYS A 82 -4.86 -2.26 -19.07
CA LYS A 82 -3.54 -2.89 -19.01
C LYS A 82 -3.15 -3.11 -17.56
N ARG A 83 -2.72 -4.33 -17.25
CA ARG A 83 -2.13 -4.69 -15.95
C ARG A 83 -0.64 -4.91 -16.12
N GLU A 84 0.16 -4.13 -15.41
CA GLU A 84 1.60 -4.34 -15.30
C GLU A 84 1.92 -5.54 -14.40
N GLN A 85 3.19 -5.96 -14.39
CA GLN A 85 3.63 -7.06 -13.54
C GLN A 85 3.44 -6.75 -12.05
N THR A 86 3.72 -5.52 -11.63
CA THR A 86 3.47 -5.03 -10.25
C THR A 86 2.01 -5.16 -9.86
N HIS A 87 1.07 -4.85 -10.76
CA HIS A 87 -0.38 -5.00 -10.48
C HIS A 87 -0.75 -6.45 -10.19
N LYS A 88 -0.20 -7.40 -10.94
CA LYS A 88 -0.47 -8.83 -10.73
C LYS A 88 0.11 -9.33 -9.41
N GLU A 89 1.30 -8.86 -9.06
CA GLU A 89 1.97 -9.20 -7.80
C GLU A 89 1.21 -8.63 -6.61
N PHE A 90 0.80 -7.37 -6.66
CA PHE A 90 -0.05 -6.76 -5.64
C PHE A 90 -1.41 -7.45 -5.49
N ASP A 91 -2.10 -7.79 -6.58
CA ASP A 91 -3.37 -8.55 -6.50
C ASP A 91 -3.18 -9.92 -5.83
N LYS A 92 -2.07 -10.61 -6.15
CA LYS A 92 -1.72 -11.88 -5.51
C LYS A 92 -1.47 -11.71 -4.01
N LEU A 93 -0.79 -10.63 -3.60
CA LEU A 93 -0.53 -10.34 -2.19
C LEU A 93 -1.81 -10.01 -1.44
N VAL A 94 -2.68 -9.16 -1.99
CA VAL A 94 -3.99 -8.85 -1.40
C VAL A 94 -4.78 -10.15 -1.18
N ARG A 95 -4.90 -11.00 -2.21
CA ARG A 95 -5.62 -12.28 -2.11
C ARG A 95 -4.98 -13.29 -1.17
N LYS A 96 -3.66 -13.23 -0.96
CA LYS A 96 -2.95 -14.11 -0.03
C LYS A 96 -3.38 -13.86 1.41
N TYR A 97 -3.57 -12.60 1.80
CA TYR A 97 -3.95 -12.22 3.17
C TYR A 97 -5.46 -12.05 3.33
N GLU A 98 -6.14 -11.61 2.27
CA GLU A 98 -7.58 -11.32 2.26
C GLU A 98 -8.24 -12.00 1.04
N PRO A 99 -8.55 -13.31 1.10
CA PRO A 99 -8.94 -14.10 -0.08
C PRO A 99 -10.19 -13.62 -0.82
N ALA A 100 -11.10 -12.93 -0.12
CA ALA A 100 -12.32 -12.37 -0.70
C ALA A 100 -12.09 -11.03 -1.42
N MET A 101 -10.89 -10.46 -1.29
CA MET A 101 -10.54 -9.12 -1.75
C MET A 101 -9.72 -9.15 -3.05
N LYS A 102 -9.60 -8.00 -3.71
CA LYS A 102 -8.87 -7.85 -4.99
C LYS A 102 -8.27 -6.46 -5.12
N LEU A 103 -7.30 -6.31 -6.01
CA LEU A 103 -6.69 -5.03 -6.36
C LEU A 103 -7.53 -4.28 -7.40
N ALA A 104 -8.07 -3.14 -6.99
CA ALA A 104 -8.68 -2.14 -7.87
C ALA A 104 -7.60 -1.26 -8.53
N LEU A 105 -7.96 -0.59 -9.62
CA LEU A 105 -7.08 0.41 -10.26
C LEU A 105 -7.76 1.77 -10.22
N LEU A 106 -7.00 2.82 -9.93
CA LEU A 106 -7.44 4.22 -9.95
C LEU A 106 -6.74 4.97 -11.08
N GLU A 107 -7.45 5.93 -11.67
CA GLU A 107 -6.83 6.90 -12.57
C GLU A 107 -5.69 7.64 -11.83
N ARG A 108 -4.66 8.09 -12.56
CA ARG A 108 -3.45 8.67 -11.98
C ARG A 108 -3.72 9.85 -11.05
N TYR A 109 -4.58 10.79 -11.43
CA TYR A 109 -4.88 11.97 -10.63
C TYR A 109 -5.75 11.62 -9.42
N GLU A 110 -6.69 10.68 -9.58
CA GLU A 110 -7.47 10.14 -8.45
C GLU A 110 -6.55 9.44 -7.44
N PHE A 111 -5.57 8.67 -7.91
CA PHE A 111 -4.56 8.08 -7.04
C PHE A 111 -3.75 9.15 -6.31
N TYR A 112 -3.35 10.24 -6.98
CA TYR A 112 -2.62 11.35 -6.36
C TYR A 112 -3.46 12.07 -5.31
N GLU A 113 -4.71 12.38 -5.62
CA GLU A 113 -5.64 13.01 -4.69
C GLU A 113 -5.80 12.15 -3.44
N ARG A 114 -6.07 10.86 -3.61
CA ARG A 114 -6.24 9.94 -2.50
C ARG A 114 -4.96 9.74 -1.68
N ALA A 115 -3.82 9.61 -2.34
CA ALA A 115 -2.53 9.48 -1.67
C ALA A 115 -2.16 10.74 -0.86
N SER A 116 -2.58 11.94 -1.29
CA SER A 116 -2.36 13.18 -0.53
C SER A 116 -3.11 13.24 0.81
N GLN A 117 -4.17 12.41 0.95
CA GLN A 117 -5.00 12.31 2.15
C GLN A 117 -4.64 11.09 3.01
N ALA A 118 -3.62 10.31 2.61
CA ALA A 118 -3.21 9.14 3.35
C ALA A 118 -2.60 9.50 4.72
N PHE A 119 -2.64 8.57 5.65
CA PHE A 119 -2.02 8.72 6.96
C PHE A 119 -0.49 8.78 6.87
N VAL A 120 0.10 7.97 5.98
CA VAL A 120 1.54 7.92 5.74
C VAL A 120 1.84 7.41 4.32
N ILE A 121 2.94 7.90 3.74
CA ILE A 121 3.50 7.38 2.50
C ILE A 121 4.80 6.65 2.82
N VAL A 122 4.97 5.43 2.31
CA VAL A 122 6.19 4.65 2.39
C VAL A 122 6.88 4.69 1.04
N GLN A 123 7.97 5.44 0.92
CA GLN A 123 8.75 5.50 -0.31
C GLN A 123 9.79 4.36 -0.35
N THR A 124 9.71 3.54 -1.39
CA THR A 124 10.54 2.35 -1.57
C THR A 124 11.62 2.56 -2.64
N GLY A 125 12.48 1.55 -2.83
CA GLY A 125 13.43 1.49 -3.93
C GLY A 125 12.87 0.83 -5.21
N GLU A 126 11.56 0.61 -5.31
CA GLU A 126 10.95 -0.01 -6.49
C GLU A 126 11.19 0.82 -7.75
N ARG A 127 11.79 0.20 -8.77
CA ARG A 127 12.15 0.87 -10.02
C ARG A 127 11.19 0.55 -11.16
N ARG A 128 10.38 -0.50 -11.02
CA ARG A 128 9.35 -0.85 -12.00
C ARG A 128 8.25 0.21 -11.96
N LEU A 129 7.76 0.60 -13.14
CA LEU A 129 6.70 1.59 -13.25
C LEU A 129 5.39 1.05 -12.69
N TYR A 130 4.53 1.95 -12.22
CA TYR A 130 3.26 1.61 -11.58
C TYR A 130 3.47 0.67 -10.38
N GLY A 131 4.52 0.93 -9.61
CA GLY A 131 4.87 0.19 -8.39
C GLY A 131 4.23 0.77 -7.13
N ASN A 132 3.10 1.48 -7.29
CA ASN A 132 2.39 2.16 -6.20
C ASN A 132 1.16 1.35 -5.80
N ILE A 133 0.94 1.19 -4.50
CA ILE A 133 -0.25 0.59 -3.93
C ILE A 133 -0.72 1.40 -2.72
N LEU A 134 -2.03 1.65 -2.67
CA LEU A 134 -2.73 2.22 -1.53
C LEU A 134 -3.51 1.10 -0.82
N LEU A 135 -3.46 1.07 0.50
CA LEU A 135 -4.16 0.10 1.34
C LEU A 135 -4.98 0.82 2.41
N LYS A 136 -6.27 0.48 2.50
CA LYS A 136 -7.20 1.01 3.51
C LYS A 136 -7.33 0.05 4.69
N LYS A 137 -7.08 0.54 5.89
CA LYS A 137 -7.09 -0.25 7.12
C LYS A 137 -8.52 -0.60 7.56
N GLY A 138 -8.74 -1.89 7.79
CA GLY A 138 -9.99 -2.43 8.33
C GLY A 138 -9.99 -2.61 9.85
N VAL A 139 -10.80 -3.56 10.29
CA VAL A 139 -10.99 -3.90 11.70
C VAL A 139 -10.61 -5.35 11.98
N ILE A 140 -10.16 -5.62 13.20
CA ILE A 140 -10.09 -6.98 13.73
C ILE A 140 -11.29 -7.14 14.67
N ARG A 141 -12.14 -8.13 14.40
CA ARG A 141 -13.34 -8.38 15.21
C ARG A 141 -12.91 -8.91 16.59
N PRO A 142 -13.58 -8.49 17.69
CA PRO A 142 -13.37 -9.07 19.00
C PRO A 142 -13.55 -10.59 18.95
N ALA A 143 -12.71 -11.30 19.71
CA ALA A 143 -12.84 -12.74 19.92
C ALA A 143 -14.05 -13.07 20.82
#